data_AF-A0A388PY50-F1
#
_entry.id   AF-A0A388PY50-F1
#
_cell.length_a   1.000
_cell.length_b   1.000
_cell.length_c   1.000
_cell.angle_alpha   90.00
_cell.angle_beta   90.00
_cell.angle_gamma   90.00
#
_symmetry.space_group_name_H-M   'P 1'
#
loop_
_entity.id
_entity.type
_entity.pdbx_description
1 polymer ?
#
loop_
_entity_poly.entity_id
_entity_poly.type
_entity_poly.pdbx_seq_one_letter_code
_entity_poly.pdbx_strand_id
1 'polypeptide(L)'
;MLLKRLSLGLFIIPSVTIILCLITTIYLNILDLCNPFINGCYSISRVGRSYPAVLLFKPMMIITIILMIAYFFEHYRIFKKFLLNKIFLNLILLSGLVSSFSLLVYIIFLGVEGSEIWRFMRRGGIFIYIISLIISQFLIILTYLKIKNDYQVIISSKIININFCYNVLLITCGIIIILLIDIFSLTTSWYVKNIIQWNYFLLMNLFFLNTYFIWKKLDK
;
A
#
# COMPACT_ATOMS: atom_id res chain seq x y z
N MET A 1 -9.63 13.82 -14.30
CA MET A 1 -8.67 14.36 -13.32
C MET A 1 -7.52 13.38 -13.16
N LEU A 2 -6.26 13.83 -13.26
CA LEU A 2 -5.05 13.00 -13.20
C LEU A 2 -5.05 12.10 -11.95
N LEU A 3 -5.43 12.67 -10.79
CA LEU A 3 -5.50 11.95 -9.52
C LEU A 3 -6.36 10.68 -9.57
N LYS A 4 -7.55 10.71 -10.20
CA LYS A 4 -8.39 9.52 -10.35
C LYS A 4 -7.68 8.41 -11.13
N ARG A 5 -6.97 8.77 -12.21
CA ARG A 5 -6.22 7.79 -13.02
C ARG A 5 -5.07 7.17 -12.22
N LEU A 6 -4.35 7.99 -11.46
CA LEU A 6 -3.28 7.53 -10.57
C LEU A 6 -3.81 6.61 -9.46
N SER A 7 -4.89 7.01 -8.78
CA SER A 7 -5.58 6.19 -7.77
C SER A 7 -5.99 4.82 -8.31
N LEU A 8 -6.61 4.79 -9.49
CA LEU A 8 -7.04 3.52 -10.09
C LEU A 8 -5.84 2.66 -10.50
N GLY A 9 -4.80 3.26 -11.10
CA GLY A 9 -3.57 2.55 -11.45
C GLY A 9 -2.87 1.95 -10.23
N LEU A 10 -2.79 2.70 -9.12
CA LEU A 10 -2.22 2.24 -7.85
C LEU A 10 -3.02 1.13 -7.17
N PHE A 11 -4.31 0.99 -7.47
CA PHE A 11 -5.07 -0.17 -7.02
C PHE A 11 -4.88 -1.37 -7.95
N ILE A 12 -4.99 -1.16 -9.26
CA ILE A 12 -5.01 -2.24 -10.26
C ILE A 12 -3.63 -2.87 -10.41
N ILE A 13 -2.58 -2.08 -10.66
CA ILE A 13 -1.26 -2.61 -11.01
C ILE A 13 -0.71 -3.54 -9.92
N PRO A 14 -0.56 -3.13 -8.65
CA PRO A 14 0.01 -4.02 -7.64
C PRO A 14 -0.90 -5.21 -7.31
N SER A 15 -2.23 -5.04 -7.29
CA SER A 15 -3.19 -6.13 -7.05
C SER A 15 -3.12 -7.19 -8.14
N VAL A 16 -3.19 -6.78 -9.41
CA VAL A 16 -3.10 -7.68 -10.57
C VAL A 16 -1.73 -8.33 -10.63
N THR A 17 -0.65 -7.59 -10.37
CA THR A 17 0.73 -8.11 -10.35
C THR A 17 0.86 -9.30 -9.41
N ILE A 18 0.40 -9.17 -8.17
CA ILE A 18 0.54 -10.25 -7.18
C ILE A 18 -0.33 -11.45 -7.52
N ILE A 19 -1.54 -11.24 -8.02
CA ILE A 19 -2.42 -12.32 -8.48
C ILE A 19 -1.77 -13.05 -9.67
N LEU A 20 -1.23 -12.32 -10.64
CA LEU A 20 -0.50 -12.92 -11.76
C LEU A 20 0.73 -13.68 -11.28
N CYS A 21 1.53 -13.13 -10.37
CA CYS A 21 2.65 -13.85 -9.77
C CYS A 21 2.19 -15.16 -9.10
N LEU A 22 1.10 -15.15 -8.34
CA LEU A 22 0.56 -16.34 -7.70
C LEU A 22 0.09 -17.38 -8.74
N ILE A 23 -0.63 -16.94 -9.78
CA ILE A 23 -1.10 -17.83 -10.84
C ILE A 23 0.09 -18.45 -11.58
N THR A 24 1.12 -17.65 -11.92
CA THR A 24 2.30 -18.14 -12.62
C THR A 24 3.10 -19.16 -11.81
N THR A 25 3.25 -18.97 -10.50
CA THR A 25 3.97 -19.93 -9.65
C THR A 25 3.21 -21.23 -9.46
N ILE A 26 1.88 -21.18 -9.37
CA ILE A 26 1.02 -22.37 -9.30
C ILE A 26 1.03 -23.12 -10.63
N TYR A 27 0.84 -22.41 -11.74
CA TYR A 27 0.80 -23.01 -13.09
C TYR A 27 2.10 -23.75 -13.45
N LEU A 28 3.24 -23.22 -13.01
CA LEU A 28 4.55 -23.85 -13.22
C LEU A 28 4.90 -24.90 -12.15
N ASN A 29 3.97 -25.27 -11.27
CA ASN A 29 4.17 -26.21 -10.16
C ASN A 29 5.33 -25.84 -9.22
N ILE A 30 5.62 -24.54 -9.06
CA ILE A 30 6.63 -24.02 -8.12
C ILE A 30 6.04 -23.95 -6.71
N LEU A 31 4.76 -23.59 -6.63
CA LEU A 31 3.97 -23.54 -5.40
C LEU A 31 2.69 -24.36 -5.61
N ASP A 32 2.20 -24.98 -4.55
CA ASP A 32 0.97 -25.76 -4.60
C ASP A 32 -0.26 -24.86 -4.70
N LEU A 33 -1.36 -25.42 -5.22
CA LEU A 33 -2.63 -24.72 -5.31
C LEU A 33 -3.13 -24.31 -3.93
N CYS A 34 -3.28 -23.01 -3.72
CA CYS A 34 -3.78 -22.48 -2.46
C CYS A 34 -4.27 -21.04 -2.61
N ASN A 35 -5.31 -20.68 -1.84
CA ASN A 35 -5.72 -19.30 -1.66
C ASN A 35 -5.03 -18.67 -0.43
N PRO A 36 -4.01 -17.81 -0.60
CA PRO A 36 -3.25 -17.29 0.53
C PRO A 36 -4.03 -16.28 1.38
N PHE A 37 -5.13 -15.71 0.87
CA PHE A 37 -6.00 -14.81 1.64
C PHE A 37 -6.75 -15.52 2.76
N ILE A 38 -7.02 -16.81 2.60
CA ILE A 38 -7.83 -17.63 3.53
C ILE A 38 -6.97 -18.68 4.21
N ASN A 39 -6.08 -19.34 3.45
CA ASN A 39 -5.31 -20.48 3.94
C ASN A 39 -3.91 -20.09 4.41
N GLY A 40 -3.37 -18.94 3.97
CA GLY A 40 -2.06 -18.47 4.44
C GLY A 40 -0.85 -19.31 4.02
N CYS A 41 -0.98 -20.14 2.99
CA CYS A 41 0.09 -21.04 2.55
C CYS A 41 1.40 -20.34 2.16
N TYR A 42 1.36 -19.11 1.64
CA TYR A 42 2.54 -18.41 1.18
C TYR A 42 2.48 -16.93 1.53
N SER A 43 3.62 -16.32 1.88
CA SER A 43 3.73 -14.86 1.99
C SER A 43 3.79 -14.22 0.61
N ILE A 44 3.35 -12.95 0.50
CA ILE A 44 3.49 -12.15 -0.73
C ILE A 44 4.95 -12.12 -1.19
N SER A 45 5.87 -11.96 -0.24
CA SER A 45 7.32 -11.93 -0.51
C SER A 45 7.84 -13.25 -1.08
N ARG A 46 7.30 -14.41 -0.64
CA ARG A 46 7.65 -15.73 -1.22
C ARG A 46 7.15 -15.84 -2.66
N VAL A 47 5.92 -15.42 -2.92
CA VAL A 47 5.34 -15.42 -4.28
C VAL A 47 6.14 -14.50 -5.21
N GLY A 48 6.38 -13.25 -4.79
CA GLY A 48 7.06 -12.24 -5.62
C GLY A 48 8.55 -12.48 -5.87
N ARG A 49 9.23 -13.33 -5.08
CA ARG A 49 10.66 -13.66 -5.28
C ARG A 49 10.90 -14.97 -6.03
N SER A 50 9.86 -15.77 -6.23
CA SER A 50 10.01 -17.08 -6.89
C SER A 50 10.26 -16.86 -8.39
N TYR A 51 11.24 -17.57 -8.96
CA TYR A 51 11.48 -17.53 -10.40
C TYR A 51 10.43 -18.40 -11.12
N PRO A 52 9.79 -17.94 -12.22
CA PRO A 52 10.03 -16.70 -12.97
C PRO A 52 9.16 -15.51 -12.55
N ALA A 53 8.25 -15.67 -11.57
CA ALA A 53 7.34 -14.60 -11.13
C ALA A 53 8.06 -13.31 -10.68
N VAL A 54 9.29 -13.41 -10.17
CA VAL A 54 10.14 -12.26 -9.84
C VAL A 54 10.42 -11.33 -11.04
N LEU A 55 10.47 -11.87 -12.26
CA LEU A 55 10.66 -11.11 -13.49
C LEU A 55 9.44 -10.22 -13.81
N LEU A 56 8.25 -10.62 -13.36
CA LEU A 56 7.02 -9.83 -13.48
C LEU A 56 6.85 -8.89 -12.28
N PHE A 57 7.15 -9.38 -11.07
CA PHE A 57 6.94 -8.63 -9.84
C PHE A 57 7.78 -7.35 -9.78
N LYS A 58 9.10 -7.44 -10.00
CA LYS A 58 10.00 -6.29 -9.89
C LYS A 58 9.61 -5.11 -10.81
N PRO A 59 9.44 -5.28 -12.14
CA PRO A 59 9.12 -4.15 -13.01
C PRO A 59 7.76 -3.53 -12.70
N MET A 60 6.74 -4.34 -12.40
CA MET A 60 5.41 -3.81 -12.07
C MET A 60 5.40 -3.03 -10.74
N MET A 61 6.19 -3.47 -9.76
CA MET A 61 6.33 -2.74 -8.51
C MET A 61 7.16 -1.45 -8.70
N ILE A 62 8.12 -1.41 -9.63
CA ILE A 62 8.80 -0.16 -10.04
C ILE A 62 7.82 0.82 -10.68
N ILE A 63 6.95 0.35 -11.58
CA ILE A 63 5.87 1.19 -12.13
C ILE A 63 4.97 1.72 -11.02
N THR A 64 4.65 0.88 -10.02
CA THR A 64 3.86 1.27 -8.85
C THR A 64 4.54 2.40 -8.06
N ILE A 65 5.86 2.34 -7.86
CA ILE A 65 6.63 3.42 -7.20
C ILE A 65 6.51 4.73 -7.98
N ILE A 66 6.65 4.70 -9.30
CA ILE A 66 6.54 5.91 -10.14
C ILE A 66 5.14 6.53 -9.99
N LEU A 67 4.10 5.69 -10.02
CA LEU A 67 2.72 6.15 -9.80
C LEU A 67 2.50 6.68 -8.38
N MET A 68 3.11 6.09 -7.36
CA MET A 68 3.02 6.55 -5.97
C MET A 68 3.61 7.95 -5.83
N ILE A 69 4.81 8.18 -6.38
CA ILE A 69 5.46 9.49 -6.35
C ILE A 69 4.55 10.52 -7.04
N ALA A 70 4.07 10.23 -8.25
CA ALA A 70 3.15 11.12 -8.96
C ALA A 70 1.86 11.39 -8.17
N TYR A 71 1.31 10.37 -7.51
CA TYR A 71 0.11 10.46 -6.69
C TYR A 71 0.26 11.41 -5.50
N PHE A 72 1.40 11.35 -4.79
CA PHE A 72 1.67 12.24 -3.66
C PHE A 72 1.93 13.67 -4.10
N PHE A 73 2.64 13.88 -5.20
CA PHE A 73 2.80 15.22 -5.78
C PHE A 73 1.48 15.82 -6.24
N GLU A 74 0.59 15.04 -6.84
CA GLU A 74 -0.74 15.50 -7.23
C GLU A 74 -1.61 15.86 -6.02
N HIS A 75 -1.57 15.06 -4.94
CA HIS A 75 -2.22 15.43 -3.67
C HIS A 75 -1.67 16.73 -3.11
N TYR A 76 -0.35 16.89 -3.06
CA TYR A 76 0.29 18.12 -2.61
C TYR A 76 -0.17 19.33 -3.43
N ARG A 77 -0.18 19.21 -4.77
CA ARG A 77 -0.60 20.26 -5.70
C ARG A 77 -2.06 20.68 -5.49
N ILE A 78 -2.95 19.71 -5.26
CA ILE A 78 -4.37 19.97 -5.03
C ILE A 78 -4.56 20.61 -3.65
N PHE A 79 -4.02 19.98 -2.60
CA PHE A 79 -4.23 20.40 -1.22
C PHE A 79 -3.59 21.75 -0.90
N LYS A 80 -2.50 22.12 -1.58
CA LYS A 80 -1.88 23.45 -1.49
C LYS A 80 -2.85 24.60 -1.85
N LYS A 81 -3.90 24.33 -2.63
CA LYS A 81 -4.92 25.35 -2.98
C LYS A 81 -5.89 25.65 -1.83
N PHE A 82 -6.06 24.72 -0.90
CA PHE A 82 -7.06 24.79 0.16
C PHE A 82 -6.45 24.96 1.56
N LEU A 83 -5.26 24.40 1.78
CA LEU A 83 -4.57 24.44 3.07
C LEU A 83 -3.49 25.52 3.10
N LEU A 84 -3.56 26.40 4.10
CA LEU A 84 -2.51 27.37 4.41
C LEU A 84 -1.31 26.75 5.15
N ASN A 85 -1.52 25.63 5.86
CA ASN A 85 -0.47 25.00 6.65
C ASN A 85 0.50 24.18 5.78
N LYS A 86 1.64 24.79 5.44
CA LYS A 86 2.72 24.18 4.65
C LYS A 86 3.37 22.97 5.32
N ILE A 87 3.48 22.95 6.66
CA ILE A 87 4.11 21.84 7.39
C ILE A 87 3.31 20.56 7.16
N PHE A 88 1.98 20.64 7.28
CA PHE A 88 1.10 19.49 7.10
C PHE A 88 1.17 18.92 5.68
N LEU A 89 1.19 19.79 4.66
CA LEU A 89 1.35 19.38 3.26
C LEU A 89 2.71 18.72 3.00
N ASN A 90 3.78 19.26 3.58
CA ASN A 90 5.12 18.69 3.45
C ASN A 90 5.22 17.32 4.13
N LEU A 91 4.53 17.11 5.26
CA LEU A 91 4.48 15.79 5.92
C LEU A 91 3.79 14.72 5.06
N ILE A 92 2.72 15.06 4.35
CA ILE A 92 2.06 14.16 3.38
C ILE A 92 3.06 13.74 2.29
N LEU A 93 3.73 14.73 1.70
CA LEU A 93 4.67 14.47 0.61
C LEU A 93 5.90 13.69 1.10
N LEU A 94 6.47 14.06 2.24
CA LEU A 94 7.64 13.40 2.82
C LEU A 94 7.33 11.94 3.16
N SER A 95 6.24 11.67 3.88
CA SER A 95 5.82 10.29 4.21
C SER A 95 5.56 9.45 2.95
N GLY A 96 4.94 10.06 1.93
CA GLY A 96 4.72 9.41 0.64
C GLY A 96 6.02 9.08 -0.11
N LEU A 97 6.98 10.01 -0.14
CA LEU A 97 8.29 9.79 -0.74
C LEU A 97 9.13 8.75 0.01
N VAL A 98 9.12 8.79 1.34
CA VAL A 98 9.77 7.77 2.19
C VAL A 98 9.18 6.40 1.88
N SER A 99 7.85 6.28 1.79
CA SER A 99 7.21 5.00 1.44
C SER A 99 7.66 4.50 0.07
N SER A 100 7.68 5.38 -0.93
CA SER A 100 8.08 5.04 -2.30
C SER A 100 9.55 4.58 -2.37
N PHE A 101 10.44 5.26 -1.64
CA PHE A 101 11.84 4.90 -1.55
C PHE A 101 12.06 3.58 -0.80
N SER A 102 11.37 3.36 0.32
CA SER A 102 11.47 2.11 1.08
C SER A 102 10.94 0.91 0.29
N LEU A 103 9.92 1.11 -0.56
CA LEU A 103 9.45 0.09 -1.49
C LEU A 103 10.51 -0.22 -2.56
N LEU A 104 11.22 0.79 -3.06
CA LEU A 104 12.34 0.61 -4.00
C LEU A 104 13.44 -0.25 -3.38
N VAL A 105 13.86 0.09 -2.16
CA VAL A 105 14.85 -0.70 -1.40
C VAL A 105 14.38 -2.14 -1.25
N TYR A 106 13.12 -2.36 -0.86
CA TYR A 106 12.54 -3.70 -0.75
C TYR A 106 12.65 -4.51 -2.06
N ILE A 107 12.29 -3.91 -3.20
CA ILE A 107 12.30 -4.56 -4.52
C ILE A 107 13.72 -4.91 -4.97
N ILE A 108 14.68 -4.01 -4.77
CA ILE A 108 16.09 -4.23 -5.14
C ILE A 108 16.62 -5.50 -4.47
N PHE A 109 16.40 -5.62 -3.16
CA PHE A 109 16.86 -6.76 -2.35
C PHE A 109 15.89 -7.96 -2.33
N LEU A 110 14.79 -7.91 -3.08
CA LEU A 110 13.88 -9.03 -3.23
C LEU A 110 14.51 -10.10 -4.13
N GLY A 111 14.54 -11.34 -3.64
CA GLY A 111 15.11 -12.48 -4.38
C GLY A 111 16.64 -12.52 -4.43
N VAL A 112 17.33 -11.61 -3.73
CA VAL A 112 18.79 -11.65 -3.60
C VAL A 112 19.17 -12.48 -2.37
N GLU A 113 20.05 -13.46 -2.55
CA GLU A 113 20.57 -14.38 -1.53
C GLU A 113 22.03 -14.04 -1.18
N GLY A 114 22.47 -14.22 0.06
CA GLY A 114 23.92 -14.23 0.38
C GLY A 114 24.41 -13.30 1.50
N SER A 115 23.64 -12.30 1.94
CA SER A 115 24.04 -11.51 3.13
C SER A 115 22.88 -11.17 4.08
N GLU A 116 23.18 -11.14 5.38
CA GLU A 116 22.23 -10.69 6.41
C GLU A 116 21.84 -9.22 6.21
N ILE A 117 22.73 -8.40 5.67
CA ILE A 117 22.45 -7.01 5.30
C ILE A 117 21.33 -6.94 4.26
N TRP A 118 21.33 -7.81 3.23
CA TRP A 118 20.29 -7.83 2.21
C TRP A 118 18.95 -8.31 2.77
N ARG A 119 18.98 -9.28 3.68
CA ARG A 119 17.79 -9.71 4.42
C ARG A 119 17.22 -8.57 5.28
N PHE A 120 18.09 -7.82 5.95
CA PHE A 120 17.72 -6.66 6.76
C PHE A 120 17.11 -5.56 5.88
N MET A 121 17.75 -5.18 4.78
CA MET A 121 17.24 -4.15 3.87
C MET A 121 15.87 -4.53 3.30
N ARG A 122 15.65 -5.81 2.98
CA ARG A 122 14.34 -6.29 2.52
C ARG A 122 13.28 -6.20 3.63
N ARG A 123 13.57 -6.69 4.85
CA ARG A 123 12.61 -6.68 5.97
C ARG A 123 12.33 -5.27 6.48
N GLY A 124 13.38 -4.47 6.66
CA GLY A 124 13.29 -3.07 7.05
C GLY A 124 12.60 -2.22 5.98
N GLY A 125 12.95 -2.42 4.70
CA GLY A 125 12.35 -1.71 3.58
C GLY A 125 10.84 -1.89 3.50
N ILE A 126 10.34 -3.14 3.57
CA ILE A 126 8.88 -3.36 3.54
C ILE A 126 8.19 -2.80 4.78
N PHE A 127 8.82 -2.89 5.95
CA PHE A 127 8.25 -2.38 7.20
C PHE A 127 8.12 -0.85 7.20
N ILE A 128 9.20 -0.15 6.81
CA ILE A 128 9.19 1.31 6.69
C ILE A 128 8.20 1.74 5.61
N TYR A 129 8.13 1.02 4.47
CA TYR A 129 7.13 1.25 3.43
C TYR A 129 5.71 1.22 3.99
N ILE A 130 5.35 0.15 4.72
CA ILE A 130 4.00 -0.02 5.28
C ILE A 130 3.65 1.14 6.22
N ILE A 131 4.52 1.44 7.19
CA ILE A 131 4.27 2.47 8.20
C ILE A 131 4.13 3.84 7.55
N SER A 132 5.10 4.22 6.72
CA SER A 132 5.12 5.54 6.07
C SER A 132 3.95 5.71 5.10
N LEU A 133 3.54 4.64 4.40
CA LEU A 133 2.37 4.68 3.52
C LEU A 133 1.09 4.92 4.32
N ILE A 134 0.87 4.18 5.42
CA ILE A 134 -0.33 4.35 6.25
C ILE A 134 -0.39 5.74 6.88
N ILE A 135 0.75 6.27 7.36
CA ILE A 135 0.82 7.65 7.85
C ILE A 135 0.39 8.62 6.74
N SER A 136 0.90 8.45 5.52
CA SER A 136 0.53 9.32 4.40
C SER A 136 -0.95 9.21 4.04
N GLN A 137 -1.50 7.99 3.99
CA GLN A 137 -2.93 7.73 3.73
C GLN A 137 -3.82 8.39 4.80
N PHE A 138 -3.41 8.32 6.07
CA PHE A 138 -4.11 8.97 7.17
C PHE A 138 -4.07 10.51 7.08
N LEU A 139 -2.92 11.09 6.78
CA LEU A 139 -2.80 12.54 6.59
C LEU A 139 -3.62 13.03 5.38
N ILE A 140 -3.66 12.25 4.30
CA ILE A 140 -4.50 12.52 3.13
C ILE A 140 -5.99 12.52 3.52
N ILE A 141 -6.47 11.51 4.26
CA ILE A 141 -7.89 11.47 4.63
C ILE A 141 -8.27 12.57 5.62
N LEU A 142 -7.38 12.95 6.54
CA LEU A 142 -7.57 14.11 7.41
C LEU A 142 -7.68 15.40 6.60
N THR A 143 -6.92 15.53 5.51
CA THR A 143 -7.05 16.67 4.60
C THR A 143 -8.41 16.68 3.93
N TYR A 144 -8.84 15.53 3.40
CA TYR A 144 -10.16 15.40 2.79
C TYR A 144 -11.29 15.75 3.76
N LEU A 145 -11.19 15.35 5.03
CA LEU A 145 -12.16 15.72 6.05
C LEU A 145 -12.25 17.23 6.31
N LYS A 146 -11.13 17.97 6.18
CA LYS A 146 -11.10 19.42 6.35
C LYS A 146 -11.73 20.15 5.16
N ILE A 147 -11.46 19.70 3.94
CA ILE A 147 -11.89 20.39 2.71
C ILE A 147 -13.27 19.94 2.20
N LYS A 148 -13.87 18.89 2.78
CA LYS A 148 -15.13 18.30 2.26
C LYS A 148 -16.33 19.24 2.25
N ASN A 149 -16.30 20.29 3.07
CA ASN A 149 -17.36 21.29 3.17
C ASN A 149 -17.08 22.53 2.29
N ASP A 150 -15.94 22.59 1.61
CA ASP A 150 -15.60 23.70 0.73
C ASP A 150 -16.39 23.58 -0.59
N TYR A 151 -17.16 24.60 -0.92
CA TYR A 151 -18.03 24.65 -2.12
C TYR A 151 -17.28 24.47 -3.46
N GLN A 152 -15.97 24.67 -3.47
CA GLN A 152 -15.13 24.53 -4.67
C GLN A 152 -14.73 23.08 -4.98
N VAL A 153 -15.04 22.12 -4.08
CA VAL A 153 -14.53 20.76 -4.14
C VAL A 153 -15.69 19.76 -4.15
N ILE A 154 -15.91 19.10 -5.29
CA ILE A 154 -16.92 18.03 -5.39
C ILE A 154 -16.32 16.71 -4.90
N ILE A 155 -16.54 16.41 -3.62
CA ILE A 155 -16.14 15.15 -3.01
C ILE A 155 -17.33 14.42 -2.38
N SER A 156 -17.30 13.09 -2.41
CA SER A 156 -18.23 12.26 -1.65
C SER A 156 -17.90 12.20 -0.15
N SER A 157 -18.59 13.00 0.67
CA SER A 157 -18.46 13.00 2.15
C SER A 157 -18.67 11.60 2.77
N LYS A 158 -19.61 10.79 2.23
CA LYS A 158 -19.84 9.40 2.68
C LYS A 158 -18.60 8.53 2.52
N ILE A 159 -17.93 8.61 1.37
CA ILE A 159 -16.74 7.80 1.08
C ILE A 159 -15.54 8.27 1.92
N ILE A 160 -15.40 9.58 2.16
CA ILE A 160 -14.37 10.08 3.09
C ILE A 160 -14.55 9.47 4.48
N ASN A 161 -15.76 9.50 5.04
CA ASN A 161 -16.01 8.99 6.39
C ASN A 161 -15.75 7.47 6.48
N ILE A 162 -16.15 6.70 5.47
CA ILE A 162 -15.83 5.27 5.38
C ILE A 162 -14.31 5.08 5.37
N ASN A 163 -13.59 5.81 4.51
CA ASN A 163 -12.13 5.74 4.45
C ASN A 163 -11.44 6.16 5.74
N PHE A 164 -12.02 7.10 6.49
CA PHE A 164 -11.46 7.52 7.77
C PHE A 164 -11.56 6.40 8.80
N CYS A 165 -12.76 5.87 9.04
CA CYS A 165 -12.99 4.75 9.97
C CYS A 165 -12.09 3.55 9.62
N TYR A 166 -12.03 3.27 8.32
CA TYR A 166 -11.19 2.24 7.75
C TYR A 166 -9.68 2.42 8.02
N ASN A 167 -9.13 3.61 7.79
CA ASN A 167 -7.71 3.89 8.07
C ASN A 167 -7.39 3.81 9.57
N VAL A 168 -8.32 4.27 10.42
CA VAL A 168 -8.19 4.14 11.88
C VAL A 168 -8.13 2.67 12.28
N LEU A 169 -8.96 1.82 11.68
CA LEU A 169 -8.91 0.37 11.91
C LEU A 169 -7.56 -0.22 11.46
N LEU A 170 -7.05 0.16 10.29
CA LEU A 170 -5.74 -0.31 9.81
C LEU A 170 -4.57 0.10 10.74
N ILE A 171 -4.58 1.34 11.22
CA ILE A 171 -3.57 1.85 12.16
C ILE A 171 -3.66 1.11 13.48
N THR A 172 -4.86 0.98 14.06
CA THR A 172 -5.06 0.31 15.34
C THR A 172 -4.64 -1.17 15.27
N CYS A 173 -5.05 -1.90 14.23
CA CYS A 173 -4.57 -3.26 14.00
C CYS A 173 -3.04 -3.32 13.85
N GLY A 174 -2.44 -2.40 13.10
CA GLY A 174 -0.99 -2.32 12.94
C GLY A 174 -0.25 -2.10 14.25
N ILE A 175 -0.73 -1.18 15.09
CA ILE A 175 -0.17 -0.91 16.42
C ILE A 175 -0.29 -2.14 17.32
N ILE A 176 -1.45 -2.82 17.34
CA ILE A 176 -1.65 -4.04 18.14
C ILE A 176 -0.66 -5.14 17.71
N ILE A 177 -0.48 -5.35 16.41
CA ILE A 177 0.48 -6.34 15.89
C ILE A 177 1.92 -6.01 16.32
N ILE A 178 2.29 -4.72 16.32
CA ILE A 178 3.64 -4.28 16.74
C ILE A 178 3.82 -4.45 18.25
N LEU A 179 2.85 -4.03 19.06
CA LEU A 179 2.93 -4.11 20.52
C LEU A 179 2.98 -5.56 21.02
N LEU A 180 2.26 -6.45 20.35
CA LEU A 180 2.17 -7.86 20.71
C LEU A 180 3.12 -8.73 19.88
N ILE A 181 4.15 -8.17 19.25
CA ILE A 181 4.96 -8.90 18.26
C ILE A 181 5.59 -10.17 18.85
N ASP A 182 6.06 -10.15 20.10
CA ASP A 182 6.67 -11.30 20.76
C ASP A 182 5.65 -12.40 21.05
N ILE A 183 4.51 -12.03 21.65
CA ILE A 183 3.40 -12.94 21.93
C ILE A 183 2.87 -13.53 20.62
N PHE A 184 2.68 -12.68 19.61
CA PHE A 184 2.22 -13.07 18.29
C PHE A 184 3.24 -13.97 17.58
N SER A 185 4.53 -13.75 17.79
CA SER A 185 5.58 -14.59 17.23
C SER A 185 5.51 -16.02 17.78
N LEU A 186 5.26 -16.16 19.08
CA LEU A 186 5.22 -17.43 19.83
C LEU A 186 3.90 -18.20 19.65
N THR A 187 2.77 -17.49 19.62
CA THR A 187 1.43 -18.11 19.66
C THR A 187 0.81 -18.33 18.28
N THR A 188 1.30 -17.64 17.25
CA THR A 188 0.64 -17.60 15.95
C THR A 188 1.38 -18.41 14.90
N SER A 189 0.65 -19.31 14.23
CA SER A 189 1.17 -20.13 13.14
C SER A 189 1.62 -19.27 11.95
N TRP A 190 2.54 -19.81 11.16
CA TRP A 190 3.02 -19.11 9.97
C TRP A 190 1.90 -18.85 8.94
N TYR A 191 0.89 -19.72 8.89
CA TYR A 191 -0.29 -19.54 8.04
C TYR A 191 -1.07 -18.27 8.40
N VAL A 192 -1.36 -18.06 9.68
CA VAL A 192 -2.10 -16.87 10.13
C VAL A 192 -1.30 -15.59 9.86
N LYS A 193 0.02 -15.62 10.06
CA LYS A 193 0.90 -14.49 9.72
C LYS A 193 0.78 -14.10 8.25
N ASN A 194 0.72 -15.07 7.35
CA ASN A 194 0.54 -14.83 5.92
C ASN A 194 -0.88 -14.33 5.61
N ILE A 195 -1.93 -14.90 6.21
CA ILE A 195 -3.32 -14.43 6.05
C ILE A 195 -3.40 -12.94 6.39
N ILE A 196 -2.83 -12.54 7.53
CA ILE A 196 -2.79 -11.14 7.95
C ILE A 196 -2.04 -10.32 6.91
N GLN A 197 -0.85 -10.75 6.47
CA GLN A 197 -0.06 -10.02 5.47
C GLN A 197 -0.85 -9.76 4.18
N TRP A 198 -1.53 -10.79 3.65
CA TRP A 198 -2.31 -10.69 2.41
C TRP A 198 -3.51 -9.77 2.54
N ASN A 199 -4.27 -9.91 3.62
CA ASN A 199 -5.42 -9.04 3.88
C ASN A 199 -4.97 -7.61 4.16
N TYR A 200 -3.91 -7.40 4.93
CA TYR A 200 -3.37 -6.07 5.22
C TYR A 200 -2.91 -5.35 3.95
N PHE A 201 -2.23 -6.06 3.04
CA PHE A 201 -1.85 -5.52 1.74
C PHE A 201 -3.06 -5.14 0.87
N LEU A 202 -4.06 -6.02 0.77
CA LEU A 202 -5.30 -5.73 0.03
C LEU A 202 -5.98 -4.49 0.58
N LEU A 203 -6.03 -4.39 1.92
CA LEU A 203 -6.60 -3.25 2.60
C LEU A 203 -5.82 -1.95 2.25
N MET A 204 -4.50 -1.94 2.42
CA MET A 204 -3.69 -0.78 2.02
C MET A 204 -3.91 -0.35 0.56
N ASN A 205 -4.16 -1.29 -0.36
CA ASN A 205 -4.49 -0.96 -1.76
C ASN A 205 -5.91 -0.43 -1.95
N LEU A 206 -6.90 -0.97 -1.24
CA LEU A 206 -8.29 -0.51 -1.31
C LEU A 206 -8.42 0.98 -0.98
N PHE A 207 -7.51 1.53 -0.18
CA PHE A 207 -7.43 2.98 0.03
C PHE A 207 -7.35 3.76 -1.29
N PHE A 208 -6.51 3.33 -2.25
CA PHE A 208 -6.37 4.01 -3.53
C PHE A 208 -7.65 3.93 -4.37
N LEU A 209 -8.33 2.78 -4.35
CA LEU A 209 -9.64 2.63 -4.99
C LEU A 209 -10.68 3.56 -4.37
N ASN A 210 -10.71 3.67 -3.05
CA ASN A 210 -11.63 4.59 -2.39
C ASN A 210 -11.29 6.05 -2.69
N THR A 211 -10.01 6.41 -2.81
CA THR A 211 -9.62 7.75 -3.28
C THR A 211 -10.12 8.03 -4.70
N TYR A 212 -10.20 7.03 -5.58
CA TYR A 212 -10.84 7.20 -6.89
C TYR A 212 -12.32 7.60 -6.76
N PHE A 213 -13.05 6.98 -5.82
CA PHE A 213 -14.47 7.26 -5.59
C PHE A 213 -14.74 8.55 -4.79
N ILE A 214 -13.79 9.00 -3.97
CA ILE A 214 -13.84 10.31 -3.27
C ILE A 214 -14.09 11.42 -4.29
N TRP A 215 -13.35 11.42 -5.40
CA TRP A 215 -13.51 12.40 -6.46
C TRP A 215 -14.68 12.00 -7.38
N LYS A 216 -15.82 12.69 -7.22
CA LYS A 216 -16.92 12.55 -8.18
C LYS A 216 -16.52 13.14 -9.52
N LYS A 217 -17.08 12.63 -10.62
CA LYS A 217 -17.00 13.34 -11.90
C LYS A 217 -17.71 14.68 -11.68
N LEU A 218 -17.10 15.77 -12.17
CA LEU A 218 -17.89 16.91 -12.59
C LEU A 218 -18.69 16.37 -13.79
N ASP A 219 -19.93 15.98 -13.55
CA ASP A 219 -20.88 15.82 -14.64
C ASP A 219 -21.09 17.24 -15.18
N LYS A 220 -20.40 17.54 -16.28
CA LYS A 220 -20.80 18.61 -17.18
C LYS A 220 -21.77 18.00 -18.18
#